data_AF-A0A8T9G1T3-F1
#
_entry.id   AF-A0A8T9G1T3-F1
#
_cell.length_a   1.000
_cell.length_b   1.000
_cell.length_c   1.000
_cell.angle_alpha   90.00
_cell.angle_beta   90.00
_cell.angle_gamma   90.00
#
_symmetry.space_group_name_H-M   'P 1'
#
loop_
_entity.id
_entity.type
_entity.pdbx_description
1 polymer ?
#
loop_
_entity_poly.entity_id
_entity_poly.type
_entity_poly.pdbx_seq_one_letter_code
_entity_poly.pdbx_strand_id
1 'polypeptide(L)' 'MRLFECGSLVPGCDWHTRASDDAEVVRRAVEHMRTAHGETTIRENMVENIKQRIVDEKTADAA' A
#
# COMPACT_ATOMS: atom_id res chain seq x y z
N MET A 1 -6.60 -11.08 5.80
CA MET A 1 -7.00 -9.67 5.57
C MET A 1 -5.77 -9.00 5.00
N ARG A 2 -5.88 -8.21 3.94
CA ARG A 2 -4.71 -7.60 3.29
C ARG A 2 -4.36 -6.28 3.96
N LEU A 3 -3.10 -6.10 4.34
CA LEU A 3 -2.55 -4.90 4.97
C LEU A 3 -1.44 -4.33 4.08
N PHE A 4 -1.39 -3.01 3.96
CA PHE A 4 -0.31 -2.27 3.31
C PHE A 4 0.09 -1.08 4.16
N GLU A 5 1.40 -0.87 4.26
CA GLU A 5 1.99 0.24 5.00
C GLU A 5 2.80 1.10 4.02
N CYS A 6 2.42 2.35 3.84
CA CYS A 6 3.10 3.26 2.93
C CYS A 6 4.54 3.51 3.37
N GLY A 7 4.85 3.49 4.67
CA GLY A 7 6.20 3.60 5.22
C GLY A 7 7.19 2.55 4.70
N SER A 8 6.70 1.39 4.25
CA SER A 8 7.51 0.34 3.61
C SER A 8 7.94 0.67 2.17
N LEU A 9 7.31 1.68 1.56
CA LEU A 9 7.56 2.16 0.20
C LEU A 9 8.14 3.58 0.19
N VAL A 10 7.54 4.49 0.94
CA VAL A 10 7.93 5.90 1.07
C VAL A 10 8.40 6.15 2.50
N PRO A 11 9.72 6.32 2.73
CA PRO A 11 10.26 6.57 4.05
C PRO A 11 9.64 7.83 4.67
N GLY A 12 9.19 7.72 5.93
CA GLY A 12 8.57 8.83 6.66
C GLY A 12 7.06 9.00 6.45
N CYS A 13 6.40 8.06 5.76
CA CYS A 13 4.95 8.01 5.70
C CYS A 13 4.38 7.00 6.71
N ASP A 14 3.51 7.46 7.62
CA ASP A 14 2.86 6.61 8.64
C ASP A 14 1.51 6.03 8.17
N TRP A 15 1.14 6.29 6.92
CA TRP A 15 -0.16 5.86 6.40
C TRP A 15 -0.20 4.35 6.16
N HIS A 16 -1.26 3.69 6.64
CA HIS A 16 -1.54 2.29 6.37
C HIS A 16 -3.00 2.09 5.95
N THR A 17 -3.27 1.00 5.24
CA THR A 17 -4.63 0.58 4.91
C THR A 17 -4.78 -0.92 4.99
N ARG A 18 -5.99 -1.37 5.32
CA ARG A 18 -6.39 -2.78 5.29
C ARG A 18 -7.69 -2.98 4.53
N ALA A 19 -7.78 -4.09 3.81
CA ALA A 19 -8.99 -4.51 3.11
C ALA A 19 -9.06 -6.04 2.96
N SER A 20 -10.20 -6.53 2.48
CA SER A 20 -10.40 -7.97 2.25
C SER A 20 -9.64 -8.49 1.03
N ASP A 21 -9.27 -7.61 0.09
CA ASP A 21 -8.65 -7.96 -1.19
C ASP A 21 -7.55 -6.97 -1.59
N ASP A 22 -6.54 -7.45 -2.32
CA ASP A 22 -5.41 -6.66 -2.80
C ASP A 22 -5.85 -5.51 -3.70
N ALA A 23 -6.86 -5.70 -4.54
CA ALA A 23 -7.31 -4.66 -5.48
C ALA A 23 -7.79 -3.41 -4.73
N GLU A 24 -8.49 -3.58 -3.61
CA GLU A 24 -8.93 -2.46 -2.77
C GLU A 24 -7.75 -1.80 -2.06
N VAL A 25 -6.81 -2.59 -1.54
CA VAL A 25 -5.58 -2.06 -0.93
C VAL A 25 -4.78 -1.23 -1.92
N VAL A 26 -4.55 -1.76 -3.14
CA VAL A 26 -3.85 -1.06 -4.22
C VAL A 26 -4.59 0.24 -4.59
N ARG A 27 -5.92 0.20 -4.76
CA ARG A 27 -6.71 1.38 -5.09
C ARG A 27 -6.50 2.50 -4.07
N ARG A 28 -6.59 2.18 -2.77
CA ARG A 28 -6.42 3.15 -1.68
C ARG A 28 -4.98 3.66 -1.61
N ALA A 29 -3.98 2.79 -1.78
CA ALA A 29 -2.58 3.18 -1.79
C ALA A 29 -2.26 4.15 -2.94
N VAL A 30 -2.80 3.88 -4.13
CA VAL A 30 -2.63 4.76 -5.30
C VAL A 30 -3.32 6.12 -5.10
N GLU A 31 -4.52 6.14 -4.51
CA GLU A 31 -5.21 7.39 -4.17
C GLU A 31 -4.43 8.21 -3.12
N HIS A 32 -3.86 7.54 -2.13
CA HIS A 32 -2.98 8.16 -1.15
C HIS A 32 -1.73 8.76 -1.81
N MET A 33 -1.06 8.02 -2.71
CA MET A 33 0.09 8.54 -3.47
C MET A 33 -0.24 9.83 -4.22
N ARG A 34 -1.42 9.90 -4.85
CA ARG A 34 -1.86 11.10 -5.58
C ARG A 34 -2.12 12.29 -4.67
N THR A 35 -2.69 12.05 -3.49
CA THR A 35 -3.19 13.12 -2.61
C THR A 35 -2.17 13.57 -1.57
N ALA A 36 -1.43 12.63 -0.96
CA ALA A 36 -0.45 12.91 0.10
C ALA A 36 0.96 13.16 -0.45
N HIS A 37 1.36 12.46 -1.51
CA HIS A 37 2.69 12.60 -2.11
C HIS A 37 2.71 13.47 -3.37
N GLY A 38 1.53 13.90 -3.86
CA GLY A 38 1.43 14.69 -5.10
C GLY A 38 1.83 13.91 -6.35
N GLU A 39 1.81 12.57 -6.28
CA GLU A 39 2.23 11.69 -7.35
C GLU A 39 1.19 11.72 -8.49
N THR A 40 1.41 12.55 -9.51
CA THR A 40 0.45 12.74 -10.62
C THR A 40 0.49 11.61 -11.64
N THR A 41 1.63 10.93 -11.78
CA THR A 41 1.81 9.80 -12.70
C THR A 41 2.15 8.54 -11.92
N ILE A 42 1.21 7.61 -11.87
CA ILE A 42 1.39 6.31 -11.23
C ILE A 42 1.83 5.32 -12.30
N ARG A 43 3.11 4.93 -12.26
CA ARG A 43 3.66 3.94 -13.19
C ARG A 43 3.27 2.53 -12.76
N GLU A 44 3.17 1.61 -13.72
CA GLU A 44 2.90 0.18 -13.45
C GLU A 44 3.90 -0.41 -12.44
N ASN A 45 5.19 -0.10 -12.57
CA ASN A 45 6.20 -0.55 -11.61
C ASN A 45 5.90 -0.12 -10.17
N MET A 46 5.29 1.06 -9.98
CA MET A 46 4.92 1.56 -8.65
C MET A 46 3.76 0.73 -8.08
N VAL A 47 2.78 0.37 -8.92
CA VAL A 47 1.67 -0.51 -8.56
C VAL A 47 2.17 -1.92 -8.19
N GLU A 48 3.11 -2.45 -8.96
CA GLU A 48 3.74 -3.74 -8.66
C GLU A 48 4.50 -3.68 -7.32
N ASN A 49 5.23 -2.58 -7.06
CA ASN A 49 5.91 -2.37 -5.78
C ASN A 49 4.94 -2.31 -4.59
N ILE A 50 3.76 -1.70 -4.78
CA ILE A 50 2.69 -1.68 -3.77
C ILE A 50 2.21 -3.12 -3.52
N LYS A 51 1.86 -3.86 -4.58
CA LYS A 51 1.37 -5.26 -4.47
C LYS A 51 2.35 -6.17 -3.74
N GLN A 52 3.65 -6.06 -4.02
CA GLN A 52 4.69 -6.86 -3.35
C GLN A 52 4.81 -6.58 -1.85
N ARG A 53 4.33 -5.42 -1.39
CA ARG A 53 4.35 -5.00 0.01
C ARG A 53 3.00 -5.20 0.71
N ILE A 54 2.00 -5.77 0.03
CA ILE A 54 0.74 -6.16 0.66
C ILE A 54 0.95 -7.47 1.39
N VAL A 55 0.85 -7.42 2.71
CA VAL A 55 0.95 -8.61 3.57
C VAL A 55 -0.44 -9.11 3.95
N ASP A 56 -0.55 -10.41 4.20
CA ASP A 56 -1.76 -10.92 4.85
C ASP A 56 -1.63 -10.76 6.37
N GLU A 57 -2.55 -9.99 6.96
CA GLU A 57 -2.66 -9.69 8.38
C GLU A 57 -2.74 -10.97 9.24
N LYS A 58 -3.20 -12.10 8.69
CA LYS A 58 -3.20 -13.38 9.42
C LYS A 58 -1.78 -13.94 9.65
N THR A 59 -0.79 -13.45 8.90
CA THR A 59 0.63 -13.75 9.07
C THR A 59 1.35 -12.69 9.90
N ALA A 60 0.84 -11.45 9.95
CA ALA A 60 1.50 -10.32 10.62
C ALA A 60 1.41 -10.36 12.17
N ASP A 61 0.47 -11.11 12.74
CA ASP A 61 0.30 -11.27 14.20
C ASP A 61 1.15 -12.40 14.81
N ALA A 62 1.97 -13.09 14.00
CA ALA A 62 2.71 -14.28 14.42
C ALA A 62 4.22 -14.09 14.66
N ALA A 63 4.71 -12.84 14.80
CA ALA A 63 6.13 -12.53 14.98
C ALA A 63 6.44 -11.73 16.25
#